data_AF-A0A1B6IID0-F1
#
_entry.id   AF-A0A1B6IID0-F1
#
_cell.length_a   1.000
_cell.length_b   1.000
_cell.length_c   1.000
_cell.angle_alpha   90.00
_cell.angle_beta   90.00
_cell.angle_gamma   90.00
#
_symmetry.space_group_name_H-M   'P 1'
#
loop_
_entity.id
_entity.type
_entity.pdbx_description
1 polymer ?
#
loop_
_entity_poly.entity_id
_entity_poly.type
_entity_poly.pdbx_seq_one_letter_code
_entity_poly.pdbx_strand_id
1 'polypeptide(L)'
;MSFQTFTVIFSLSLTPFIGLQCTKYLVEVEDFKKLDEKIASFLKDPSKEGWESNLKEIEFFDSSLKDMIKTLNATFDGLTKEYFRKAERFVNSGKPVFIDTDVVELEVQPRIGVTNDQLQRLYWLRLHSEKDWEMLIDMVTLKKQIEIMLP
;
A
#
# COMPACT_ATOMS: atom_id res chain seq x y z
N MET A 1 -41.55 -2.59 -54.04
CA MET A 1 -41.00 -2.88 -52.69
C MET A 1 -39.51 -2.64 -52.78
N SER A 2 -39.00 -1.62 -52.10
CA SER A 2 -37.58 -1.23 -52.15
C SER A 2 -36.95 -1.56 -50.79
N PHE A 3 -35.93 -2.41 -50.78
CA PHE A 3 -35.17 -2.77 -49.58
C PHE A 3 -33.99 -1.81 -49.47
N GLN A 4 -33.95 -1.01 -48.40
CA GLN A 4 -32.76 -0.26 -48.01
C GLN A 4 -31.95 -1.13 -47.04
N THR A 5 -30.78 -1.57 -47.48
CA THR A 5 -29.78 -2.26 -46.66
C THR A 5 -29.01 -1.23 -45.84
N PHE A 6 -29.07 -1.34 -44.52
CA PHE A 6 -28.23 -0.59 -43.58
C PHE A 6 -26.85 -1.23 -43.49
N THR A 7 -25.82 -0.51 -43.90
CA THR A 7 -24.42 -0.91 -43.67
C THR A 7 -23.93 -0.24 -42.39
N VAL A 8 -23.86 -0.99 -41.29
CA VAL A 8 -23.19 -0.54 -40.06
C VAL A 8 -21.70 -0.88 -40.20
N ILE A 9 -20.87 0.14 -40.43
CA ILE A 9 -19.42 0.00 -40.42
C ILE A 9 -18.97 0.06 -38.95
N PHE A 10 -18.71 -1.10 -38.35
CA PHE A 10 -18.05 -1.20 -37.04
C PHE A 10 -16.56 -0.86 -37.21
N SER A 11 -16.17 0.37 -36.90
CA SER A 11 -14.75 0.71 -36.73
C SER A 11 -14.27 0.18 -35.38
N LEU A 12 -13.81 -1.07 -35.37
CA LEU A 12 -13.03 -1.63 -34.26
C LEU A 12 -11.61 -1.03 -34.30
N SER A 13 -11.45 0.13 -33.66
CA SER A 13 -10.12 0.63 -33.28
C SER A 13 -9.60 -0.19 -32.10
N LEU A 14 -8.89 -1.28 -32.40
CA LEU A 14 -7.99 -1.90 -31.43
C LEU A 14 -6.85 -0.92 -31.14
N THR A 15 -6.98 -0.17 -30.05
CA THR A 15 -5.82 0.43 -29.39
C THR A 15 -5.41 -0.51 -28.27
N PRO A 16 -4.20 -1.09 -28.29
CA PRO A 16 -3.65 -1.70 -27.10
C PRO A 16 -3.33 -0.56 -26.13
N PHE A 17 -4.20 -0.35 -25.16
CA PHE A 17 -3.87 0.40 -23.95
C PHE A 17 -2.84 -0.42 -23.18
N ILE A 18 -1.57 -0.33 -23.57
CA ILE A 18 -0.46 -0.57 -22.65
C ILE A 18 -0.47 0.65 -21.74
N GLY A 19 -1.36 0.63 -20.74
CA GLY A 19 -1.32 1.57 -19.67
C GLY A 19 0.03 1.40 -18.97
N LEU A 20 0.93 2.36 -19.18
CA LEU A 20 1.89 2.73 -18.14
C LEU A 20 1.03 2.92 -16.87
N GLN A 21 0.98 1.90 -16.00
CA GLN A 21 0.47 2.11 -14.66
C GLN A 21 1.47 3.03 -13.99
N CYS A 22 1.23 4.34 -14.05
CA CYS A 22 1.67 5.23 -12.99
C CYS A 22 1.05 4.65 -11.72
N THR A 23 1.78 3.79 -11.02
CA THR A 23 1.40 3.33 -9.69
C THR A 23 1.37 4.57 -8.82
N LYS A 24 0.16 5.10 -8.61
CA LYS A 24 -0.08 6.19 -7.69
C LYS A 24 0.10 5.61 -6.30
N TYR A 25 1.25 5.86 -5.67
CA TYR A 25 1.50 5.50 -4.28
C TYR A 25 0.52 6.23 -3.35
N LEU A 26 0.34 5.67 -2.16
CA LEU A 26 -0.43 6.35 -1.12
C LEU A 26 0.32 7.59 -0.62
N VAL A 27 -0.41 8.71 -0.52
CA VAL A 27 0.13 10.00 -0.06
C VAL A 27 -0.68 10.55 1.11
N GLU A 28 -1.98 10.26 1.17
CA GLU A 28 -2.87 10.75 2.21
C GLU A 28 -3.01 9.74 3.35
N VAL A 29 -3.02 10.25 4.58
CA VAL A 29 -3.08 9.46 5.82
C VAL A 29 -4.34 8.59 5.85
N GLU A 30 -5.46 9.12 5.38
CA GLU A 30 -6.74 8.44 5.35
C GLU A 30 -6.73 7.23 4.42
N ASP A 31 -5.95 7.26 3.33
CA ASP A 31 -5.85 6.14 2.41
C ASP A 31 -4.98 5.01 3.00
N PHE A 32 -3.89 5.35 3.71
CA PHE A 32 -3.13 4.38 4.49
C PHE A 32 -3.99 3.71 5.55
N LYS A 33 -4.78 4.48 6.31
CA LYS A 33 -5.67 3.94 7.35
C LYS A 33 -6.72 2.99 6.80
N LYS A 34 -7.39 3.37 5.71
CA LYS A 34 -8.38 2.49 5.06
C LYS A 34 -7.77 1.18 4.59
N LEU A 35 -6.56 1.23 4.03
CA LEU A 35 -5.86 0.05 3.58
C LEU A 35 -5.42 -0.83 4.75
N ASP A 36 -4.86 -0.23 5.80
CA ASP A 36 -4.50 -0.93 7.04
C ASP A 36 -5.70 -1.63 7.68
N GLU A 37 -6.81 -0.91 7.89
CA GLU A 37 -8.04 -1.48 8.45
C GLU A 37 -8.57 -2.65 7.61
N LYS A 38 -8.53 -2.52 6.27
CA LYS A 38 -8.92 -3.59 5.36
C LYS A 38 -8.02 -4.82 5.52
N ILE A 39 -6.71 -4.62 5.58
CA ILE A 39 -5.76 -5.71 5.74
C ILE A 39 -5.94 -6.38 7.10
N ALA A 40 -5.94 -5.61 8.19
CA ALA A 40 -6.10 -6.12 9.54
C ALA A 40 -7.43 -6.87 9.71
N SER A 41 -8.52 -6.38 9.10
CA SER A 41 -9.80 -7.08 9.10
C SER A 41 -9.73 -8.43 8.37
N PHE A 42 -9.02 -8.50 7.25
CA PHE A 42 -8.83 -9.76 6.53
C PHE A 42 -7.97 -10.75 7.33
N LEU A 43 -6.89 -10.29 7.97
CA LEU A 43 -6.00 -11.17 8.74
C LEU A 43 -6.69 -11.80 9.96
N LYS A 44 -7.71 -11.15 10.53
CA LYS A 44 -8.53 -11.69 11.62
C LYS A 44 -9.43 -12.85 11.19
N ASP A 45 -9.90 -12.85 9.96
CA ASP A 45 -10.70 -13.93 9.38
C ASP A 45 -10.38 -14.13 7.90
N PRO A 46 -9.24 -14.79 7.59
CA PRO A 46 -8.76 -14.89 6.21
C PRO A 46 -9.60 -15.88 5.40
N SER A 47 -9.81 -15.56 4.12
CA SER A 47 -10.40 -16.47 3.13
C SER A 47 -9.38 -16.89 2.07
N LYS A 48 -9.59 -18.05 1.45
CA LYS A 48 -8.70 -18.55 0.40
C LYS A 48 -8.67 -17.61 -0.81
N GLU A 49 -9.84 -17.15 -1.23
CA GLU A 49 -10.02 -16.29 -2.40
C GLU A 49 -9.41 -14.90 -2.17
N GLY A 50 -9.44 -14.40 -0.93
CA GLY A 50 -8.89 -13.09 -0.58
C GLY A 50 -7.39 -13.08 -0.30
N TRP A 51 -6.78 -14.24 -0.04
CA TRP A 51 -5.40 -14.33 0.46
C TRP A 51 -4.38 -13.62 -0.43
N GLU A 52 -4.30 -13.99 -1.71
CA GLU A 52 -3.32 -13.41 -2.63
C GLU A 52 -3.60 -11.92 -2.90
N SER A 53 -4.87 -11.51 -2.94
CA SER A 53 -5.22 -10.10 -3.08
C SER A 53 -4.75 -9.30 -1.87
N ASN A 54 -4.89 -9.87 -0.67
CA ASN A 54 -4.48 -9.20 0.56
C ASN A 54 -2.95 -9.12 0.70
N LEU A 55 -2.20 -10.14 0.27
CA LEU A 55 -0.73 -10.05 0.21
C LEU A 55 -0.27 -8.93 -0.71
N LYS A 56 -0.91 -8.74 -1.86
CA LYS A 56 -0.62 -7.63 -2.78
C LYS A 56 -0.96 -6.26 -2.20
N GLU A 57 -1.98 -6.19 -1.36
CA GLU A 57 -2.34 -4.97 -0.63
C GLU A 57 -1.26 -4.59 0.40
N ILE A 58 -0.70 -5.58 1.11
CA ILE A 58 0.43 -5.35 2.00
C ILE A 58 1.66 -4.91 1.19
N GLU A 59 1.96 -5.55 0.05
CA GLU A 59 3.06 -5.13 -0.84
C GLU A 59 2.91 -3.70 -1.36
N PHE A 60 1.68 -3.30 -1.69
CA PHE A 60 1.38 -1.94 -2.13
C PHE A 60 1.51 -0.93 -0.99
N PHE A 61 1.06 -1.30 0.22
CA PHE A 61 1.26 -0.49 1.43
C PHE A 61 2.75 -0.27 1.70
N ASP A 62 3.53 -1.35 1.72
CA ASP A 62 4.98 -1.36 1.93
C ASP A 62 5.72 -0.51 0.89
N SER A 63 5.36 -0.65 -0.38
CA SER A 63 5.93 0.15 -1.46
C SER A 63 5.59 1.64 -1.31
N SER A 64 4.39 1.97 -0.82
CA SER A 64 4.00 3.35 -0.55
C SER A 64 4.75 3.94 0.66
N LEU A 65 5.02 3.14 1.70
CA LEU A 65 5.90 3.54 2.81
C LEU A 65 7.31 3.88 2.31
N LYS A 66 7.89 3.00 1.49
CA LYS A 66 9.23 3.21 0.90
C LYS A 66 9.30 4.46 0.05
N ASP A 67 8.27 4.73 -0.75
CA ASP A 67 8.17 5.96 -1.54
C ASP A 67 8.11 7.21 -0.64
N MET A 68 7.40 7.13 0.48
CA MET A 68 7.34 8.19 1.48
C MET A 68 8.70 8.47 2.12
N ILE A 69 9.38 7.43 2.58
CA ILE A 69 10.75 7.51 3.13
C ILE A 69 11.70 8.13 2.10
N LYS A 70 11.67 7.64 0.86
CA LYS A 70 12.51 8.15 -0.23
C LYS A 70 12.24 9.63 -0.53
N THR A 71 10.97 10.03 -0.57
CA THR A 71 10.55 11.40 -0.84
C THR A 71 10.97 12.34 0.29
N LEU A 72 10.84 11.91 1.55
CA LEU A 72 11.38 12.66 2.68
C LEU A 72 12.90 12.77 2.57
N ASN A 73 13.60 11.73 2.12
CA ASN A 73 15.06 11.75 2.10
C ASN A 73 15.63 12.68 1.02
N ALA A 74 14.81 13.09 0.05
CA ALA A 74 15.20 14.02 -0.98
C ALA A 74 15.46 15.44 -0.41
N THR A 75 16.52 16.08 -0.89
CA THR A 75 17.14 17.29 -0.30
C THR A 75 16.43 18.62 -0.65
N PHE A 76 15.19 18.60 -1.15
CA PHE A 76 14.51 19.81 -1.62
C PHE A 76 13.56 20.38 -0.56
N ASP A 77 14.14 21.05 0.44
CA ASP A 77 13.47 21.54 1.67
C ASP A 77 12.20 22.40 1.44
N GLY A 78 12.07 23.06 0.28
CA GLY A 78 10.87 23.83 -0.07
C GLY A 78 9.70 23.01 -0.62
N LEU A 79 9.96 21.87 -1.27
CA LEU A 79 8.94 21.01 -1.89
C LEU A 79 8.46 19.91 -0.94
N THR A 80 9.24 19.61 0.10
CA THR A 80 8.96 18.51 1.03
C THR A 80 8.19 18.93 2.27
N LYS A 81 7.94 20.22 2.53
CA LYS A 81 7.31 20.66 3.79
C LYS A 81 5.86 20.17 3.95
N GLU A 82 5.05 20.28 2.91
CA GLU A 82 3.68 19.73 2.94
C GLU A 82 3.73 18.20 3.06
N TYR A 83 4.65 17.56 2.34
CA TYR A 83 4.84 16.13 2.36
C TYR A 83 5.29 15.63 3.74
N PHE A 84 6.20 16.35 4.39
CA PHE A 84 6.65 16.10 5.75
C PHE A 84 5.50 16.19 6.74
N ARG A 85 4.63 17.21 6.64
CA ARG A 85 3.42 17.29 7.48
C ARG A 85 2.47 16.11 7.27
N LYS A 86 2.38 15.55 6.05
CA LYS A 86 1.61 14.33 5.79
C LYS A 86 2.23 13.12 6.48
N ALA A 87 3.54 12.92 6.32
CA ALA A 87 4.27 11.85 7.00
C ALA A 87 4.21 11.97 8.52
N GLU A 88 4.36 13.17 9.08
CA GLU A 88 4.24 13.43 10.52
C GLU A 88 2.84 13.09 11.02
N ARG A 89 1.78 13.52 10.32
CA ARG A 89 0.40 13.13 10.67
C ARG A 89 0.19 11.62 10.61
N PHE A 90 0.82 10.95 9.65
CA PHE A 90 0.73 9.50 9.54
C PHE A 90 1.42 8.80 10.72
N VAL A 91 2.66 9.16 11.04
CA VAL A 91 3.39 8.66 12.21
C VAL A 91 2.61 8.88 13.51
N ASN A 92 2.08 10.09 13.70
CA ASN A 92 1.28 10.43 14.88
C ASN A 92 -0.06 9.69 14.94
N SER A 93 -0.50 9.07 13.85
CA SER A 93 -1.73 8.27 13.84
C SER A 93 -1.54 6.85 14.38
N GLY A 94 -0.30 6.45 14.66
CA GLY A 94 0.04 5.17 15.26
C GLY A 94 0.53 4.15 14.25
N LYS A 95 1.13 3.07 14.78
CA LYS A 95 1.64 1.94 13.99
C LYS A 95 0.49 1.27 13.22
N PRO A 96 0.69 0.88 11.95
CA PRO A 96 -0.29 0.11 11.20
C PRO A 96 -0.68 -1.18 11.93
N VAL A 97 -1.98 -1.37 12.11
CA VAL A 97 -2.55 -2.46 12.92
C VAL A 97 -2.25 -3.83 12.33
N PHE A 98 -2.21 -3.95 11.01
CA PHE A 98 -1.94 -5.25 10.36
C PHE A 98 -0.55 -5.82 10.72
N ILE A 99 0.42 -4.95 11.05
CA ILE A 99 1.78 -5.37 11.42
C ILE A 99 1.75 -6.21 12.70
N ASP A 100 0.87 -5.88 13.65
CA ASP A 100 0.73 -6.57 14.94
C ASP A 100 -0.46 -7.54 14.98
N THR A 101 -1.20 -7.70 13.86
CA THR A 101 -2.38 -8.58 13.84
C THR A 101 -1.95 -10.04 13.80
N ASP A 102 -2.27 -10.80 14.85
CA ASP A 102 -1.97 -12.23 14.92
C ASP A 102 -2.75 -13.03 13.86
N VAL A 103 -2.06 -13.98 13.23
CA VAL A 103 -2.64 -14.95 12.30
C VAL A 103 -2.31 -16.34 12.83
N VAL A 104 -3.34 -17.07 13.29
CA VAL A 104 -3.17 -18.38 13.92
C VAL A 104 -2.95 -19.45 12.85
N GLU A 105 -1.67 -19.77 12.58
CA GLU A 105 -1.25 -20.72 11.54
C GLU A 105 -2.01 -22.05 11.57
N LEU A 106 -2.14 -22.61 12.78
CA LEU A 106 -2.78 -23.90 13.06
C LEU A 106 -4.26 -23.92 12.67
N GLU A 107 -4.91 -22.76 12.60
CA GLU A 107 -6.29 -22.63 12.17
C GLU A 107 -6.39 -22.31 10.67
N VAL A 108 -5.50 -21.45 10.17
CA VAL A 108 -5.58 -20.91 8.81
C VAL A 108 -5.17 -21.96 7.76
N GLN A 109 -4.09 -22.71 7.98
CA GLN A 109 -3.63 -23.72 7.01
C GLN A 109 -4.71 -24.79 6.71
N PRO A 110 -5.30 -25.47 7.72
CA PRO A 110 -6.31 -26.50 7.43
C PRO A 110 -7.65 -25.91 6.97
N ARG A 111 -8.03 -24.70 7.43
CA ARG A 111 -9.33 -24.10 7.12
C ARG A 111 -9.43 -23.58 5.68
N ILE A 112 -8.39 -22.90 5.21
CA ILE A 112 -8.42 -22.23 3.89
C ILE A 112 -7.37 -22.76 2.91
N GLY A 113 -6.57 -23.76 3.30
CA GLY A 113 -5.64 -24.44 2.41
C GLY A 113 -4.49 -23.55 1.91
N VAL A 114 -4.03 -22.64 2.76
CA VAL A 114 -2.85 -21.79 2.50
C VAL A 114 -1.58 -22.59 2.71
N THR A 115 -0.61 -22.46 1.80
CA THR A 115 0.67 -23.17 1.89
C THR A 115 1.63 -22.52 2.89
N ASN A 116 2.64 -23.28 3.33
CA ASN A 116 3.73 -22.73 4.14
C ASN A 116 4.40 -21.52 3.45
N ASP A 117 4.66 -21.60 2.15
CA ASP A 117 5.29 -20.50 1.39
C ASP A 117 4.43 -19.22 1.40
N GLN A 118 3.11 -19.38 1.31
CA GLN A 118 2.18 -18.25 1.36
C GLN A 118 2.13 -17.60 2.75
N LEU A 119 2.23 -18.38 3.82
CA LEU A 119 2.36 -17.86 5.19
C LEU A 119 3.73 -17.20 5.42
N GLN A 120 4.80 -17.81 4.93
CA GLN A 120 6.13 -17.21 5.00
C GLN A 120 6.19 -15.87 4.26
N ARG A 121 5.51 -15.73 3.12
CA ARG A 121 5.38 -14.43 2.43
C ARG A 121 4.66 -13.41 3.30
N LEU A 122 3.57 -13.78 3.98
CA LEU A 122 2.90 -12.88 4.93
C LEU A 122 3.85 -12.41 6.04
N TYR A 123 4.59 -13.33 6.67
CA TYR A 123 5.54 -12.98 7.74
C TYR A 123 6.64 -12.08 7.26
N TRP A 124 7.19 -12.37 6.08
CA TRP A 124 8.20 -11.54 5.47
C TRP A 124 7.66 -10.13 5.21
N LEU A 125 6.48 -10.00 4.61
CA LEU A 125 5.86 -8.70 4.34
C LEU A 125 5.60 -7.90 5.62
N ARG A 126 5.09 -8.53 6.69
CA ARG A 126 4.90 -7.87 8.00
C ARG A 126 6.22 -7.36 8.58
N LEU A 127 7.26 -8.19 8.54
CA LEU A 127 8.59 -7.82 9.04
C LEU A 127 9.21 -6.65 8.27
N HIS A 128 9.05 -6.62 6.94
CA HIS A 128 9.56 -5.49 6.13
C HIS A 128 8.77 -4.21 6.39
N SER A 129 7.45 -4.29 6.41
CA SER A 129 6.61 -3.12 6.71
C SER A 129 6.84 -2.58 8.11
N GLU A 130 7.17 -3.42 9.09
CA GLU A 130 7.60 -2.99 10.43
C GLU A 130 8.91 -2.19 10.38
N LYS A 131 9.93 -2.71 9.69
CA LYS A 131 11.21 -2.02 9.54
C LYS A 131 11.09 -0.69 8.83
N ASP A 132 10.33 -0.64 7.74
CA ASP A 132 10.10 0.59 6.99
C ASP A 132 9.26 1.58 7.82
N TRP A 133 8.32 1.10 8.62
CA TRP A 133 7.61 1.94 9.58
C TRP A 133 8.53 2.57 10.63
N GLU A 134 9.42 1.80 11.24
CA GLU A 134 10.43 2.32 12.19
C GLU A 134 11.34 3.35 11.52
N MET A 135 11.81 3.07 10.29
CA MET A 135 12.62 4.00 9.52
C MET A 135 11.88 5.32 9.22
N LEU A 136 10.58 5.26 8.94
CA LEU A 136 9.76 6.45 8.74
C LEU A 136 9.68 7.29 10.02
N ILE A 137 9.52 6.66 11.19
CA ILE A 137 9.52 7.35 12.50
C ILE A 137 10.84 8.10 12.71
N ASP A 138 11.96 7.42 12.50
CA ASP A 138 13.30 8.00 12.68
C ASP A 138 13.50 9.21 11.75
N MET A 139 13.08 9.08 10.48
CA MET A 139 13.17 10.17 9.51
C MET A 139 12.31 11.38 9.88
N VAL A 140 11.06 11.14 10.30
CA VAL A 140 10.17 12.21 10.73
C VAL A 140 10.74 12.92 11.96
N THR A 141 11.28 12.16 12.91
CA THR A 141 11.90 12.69 14.13
C THR A 141 13.13 13.54 13.81
N LEU A 142 14.03 13.05 12.95
CA LEU A 142 15.22 13.78 12.52
C LEU A 142 14.86 15.09 11.82
N LYS A 143 13.92 15.05 10.86
CA LYS A 143 13.50 16.26 10.14
C LYS A 143 12.86 17.29 11.06
N LYS A 144 12.05 16.85 12.02
CA LYS A 144 11.46 17.75 13.03
C LYS A 144 12.53 18.46 13.86
N GLN A 145 13.60 17.77 14.24
CA GLN A 145 14.73 18.38 14.94
C GLN A 145 15.45 19.42 14.07
N ILE A 146 15.66 19.12 12.78
CA ILE A 146 16.28 20.05 11.83
C ILE A 146 15.42 21.32 11.68
N GLU A 147 14.09 21.20 11.54
CA GLU A 147 13.19 22.36 11.44
C GLU A 147 13.22 23.26 12.69
N ILE A 148 13.45 22.69 13.88
CA ILE A 148 13.58 23.47 15.13
C ILE A 148 14.93 24.18 15.21
N MET A 149 15.99 23.61 14.63
CA MET A 149 17.35 24.13 14.67
C MET A 149 17.65 25.19 13.60
N LEU A 150 16.88 25.23 12.51
CA LEU A 150 17.00 26.25 11.45
C LEU A 150 16.07 27.44 11.77
N PRO A 151 16.60 28.65 12.02
CA PRO A 151 15.82 29.84 12.37
C PRO A 151 14.94 30.39 11.23
#